data_AF-A0AAN5PLC6-F1
#
_entry.id   AF-A0AAN5PLC6-F1
#
_cell.length_a   1.000
_cell.length_b   1.000
_cell.length_c   1.000
_cell.angle_alpha   90.00
_cell.angle_beta   90.00
_cell.angle_gamma   90.00
#
_symmetry.space_group_name_H-M   'P 1'
#
loop_
_entity.id
_entity.type
_entity.pdbx_description
1 polymer ?
#
loop_
_entity_poly.entity_id
_entity_poly.type
_entity_poly.pdbx_seq_one_letter_code
_entity_poly.pdbx_strand_id
1 'polypeptide(L)'
;GLRLLQDHIKNLKGQELSGEVAFKLYDTYGFPIDLTADIIREQGLHIDMEAFNQLMQQQREQSQAASQFTTDYHAVSQLDHQSEFHGYEKESMEAKIIGLLQEGNEVKSINKGAKGAVILDHTPFYAESGGQVGDKGLLIGKNCSFQVDDTQKVGQAVVHYGEVIKGELTLDLSIHAQVDHIRRDAIRLNHTATHLLHAALKKIVGQHVQQRGSLVDAERARFDFSHFEALNPQQIQQIEEVVN
;
A
#
# COMPACT_ATOMS: atom_id res chain seq x y z
N GLY A 1 -6.55 -10.51 23.14
CA GLY A 1 -6.03 -9.38 23.92
C GLY A 1 -6.31 -9.50 25.40
N LEU A 2 -7.50 -9.12 25.86
CA LEU A 2 -7.81 -8.89 27.28
C LEU A 2 -7.57 -10.09 28.22
N ARG A 3 -7.96 -11.31 27.82
CA ARG A 3 -7.69 -12.52 28.61
C ARG A 3 -6.20 -12.84 28.72
N LEU A 4 -5.44 -12.66 27.64
CA LEU A 4 -3.98 -12.86 27.62
C LEU A 4 -3.27 -11.84 28.53
N LEU A 5 -3.72 -10.58 28.49
CA LEU A 5 -3.25 -9.52 29.37
C LEU A 5 -3.52 -9.87 30.84
N GLN A 6 -4.75 -10.29 31.18
CA GLN A 6 -5.11 -10.73 32.53
C GLN A 6 -4.29 -11.94 33.00
N ASP A 7 -4.02 -12.90 32.12
CA ASP A 7 -3.20 -14.07 32.43
C ASP A 7 -1.73 -13.70 32.66
N HIS A 8 -1.20 -12.69 31.95
CA HIS A 8 0.16 -12.18 32.17
C HIS A 8 0.27 -11.35 33.45
N ILE A 9 -0.72 -10.50 33.73
CA ILE A 9 -0.80 -9.73 34.99
C ILE A 9 -0.82 -10.67 36.20
N LYS A 10 -1.60 -11.76 36.16
CA LYS A 10 -1.67 -12.76 37.25
C LYS A 10 -0.35 -13.45 37.56
N ASN A 11 0.50 -13.60 36.53
CA ASN A 11 1.78 -14.30 36.63
C ASN A 11 2.99 -13.34 36.68
N LEU A 12 2.73 -12.02 36.74
CA LEU A 12 3.75 -10.99 36.72
C LEU A 12 4.52 -10.98 38.05
N LYS A 13 5.85 -10.96 37.98
CA LYS A 13 6.72 -10.77 39.15
C LYS A 13 7.33 -9.38 39.09
N GLY A 14 6.60 -8.38 39.59
CA GLY A 14 7.05 -6.98 39.60
C GLY A 14 5.94 -6.01 39.24
N GLN A 15 6.32 -4.77 38.91
CA GLN A 15 5.39 -3.70 38.52
C GLN A 15 5.45 -3.37 37.02
N GLU A 16 6.21 -4.14 36.24
CA GLU A 16 6.50 -3.85 34.83
C GLU A 16 6.04 -5.00 33.93
N LEU A 17 5.24 -4.69 32.92
CA LEU A 17 4.86 -5.58 31.83
C LEU A 17 5.91 -5.49 30.72
N SER A 18 6.49 -6.61 30.33
CA SER A 18 7.54 -6.61 29.31
C SER A 18 7.05 -6.08 27.96
N GLY A 19 7.93 -5.35 27.27
CA GLY A 19 7.65 -4.80 25.95
C GLY A 19 7.33 -5.89 24.91
N GLU A 20 7.87 -7.10 25.07
CA GLU A 20 7.53 -8.27 24.24
C GLU A 20 6.06 -8.68 24.36
N VAL A 21 5.51 -8.68 25.59
CA VAL A 21 4.12 -9.05 25.83
C VAL A 21 3.19 -7.95 25.33
N ALA A 22 3.54 -6.69 25.57
CA ALA A 22 2.83 -5.54 25.04
C ALA A 22 2.86 -5.52 23.50
N PHE A 23 4.01 -5.83 22.90
CA PHE A 23 4.18 -5.94 21.44
C PHE A 23 3.33 -7.09 20.89
N LYS A 24 3.37 -8.28 21.48
CA LYS A 24 2.55 -9.42 21.06
C LYS A 24 1.05 -9.12 21.16
N LEU A 25 0.64 -8.42 22.22
CA LEU A 25 -0.73 -7.94 22.38
C LEU A 25 -1.12 -7.00 21.23
N TYR A 26 -0.25 -6.06 20.90
CA TYR A 26 -0.44 -5.09 19.81
C TYR A 26 -0.42 -5.72 18.42
N ASP A 27 0.67 -6.40 18.06
CA ASP A 27 0.94 -6.95 16.74
C ASP A 27 0.09 -8.18 16.43
N THR A 28 0.19 -9.22 17.26
CA THR A 28 -0.44 -10.51 16.98
C THR A 28 -1.93 -10.51 17.30
N TYR A 29 -2.34 -9.74 18.32
CA TYR A 29 -3.72 -9.76 18.83
C TYR A 29 -4.48 -8.44 18.62
N GLY A 30 -3.87 -7.45 17.95
CA GLY A 30 -4.51 -6.16 17.61
C GLY A 30 -4.93 -5.33 18.82
N PHE A 31 -4.38 -5.60 20.00
CA PHE A 31 -4.81 -5.01 21.26
C PHE A 31 -4.07 -3.69 21.49
N PRO A 32 -4.76 -2.52 21.54
CA PRO A 32 -4.09 -1.22 21.56
C PRO A 32 -3.13 -1.06 22.74
N ILE A 33 -1.96 -0.47 22.47
CA ILE A 33 -0.96 -0.21 23.51
C ILE A 33 -1.50 0.75 24.58
N ASP A 34 -2.27 1.76 24.17
CA ASP A 34 -2.90 2.73 25.07
C ASP A 34 -3.89 2.06 26.03
N LEU A 35 -4.70 1.13 25.52
CA LEU A 35 -5.65 0.36 26.33
C LEU A 35 -4.92 -0.61 27.29
N THR A 36 -3.82 -1.21 26.83
CA THR A 36 -2.95 -2.01 27.70
C THR A 36 -2.39 -1.15 28.82
N ALA A 37 -1.89 0.04 28.50
CA ALA A 37 -1.33 0.98 29.46
C ALA A 37 -2.39 1.48 30.45
N ASP A 38 -3.63 1.69 30.04
CA ASP A 38 -4.71 2.12 30.93
C ASP A 38 -5.14 1.00 31.90
N ILE A 39 -5.34 -0.23 31.41
CA ILE A 39 -5.77 -1.37 32.22
C ILE A 39 -4.75 -1.73 33.30
N ILE A 40 -3.45 -1.68 32.99
CA ILE A 40 -2.42 -2.06 33.94
C ILE A 40 -2.08 -0.92 34.92
N ARG A 41 -2.30 0.34 34.52
CA ARG A 41 -2.11 1.52 35.39
C ARG A 41 -3.10 1.53 36.55
N GLU A 42 -4.34 1.08 36.34
CA GLU A 42 -5.32 0.90 37.42
C GLU A 42 -4.86 -0.11 38.49
N GLN A 43 -3.90 -0.97 38.15
CA GLN A 43 -3.31 -1.97 39.05
C GLN A 43 -1.90 -1.58 39.54
N GLY A 44 -1.46 -0.34 39.26
CA GLY A 44 -0.15 0.17 39.66
C GLY A 44 1.03 -0.40 38.86
N LEU A 45 0.76 -0.94 37.67
CA LEU A 45 1.77 -1.50 36.77
C LEU A 45 2.08 -0.53 35.61
N HIS A 46 3.23 -0.71 34.97
CA HIS A 46 3.67 0.06 33.79
C HIS A 46 4.22 -0.85 32.70
N ILE A 47 4.37 -0.33 31.47
CA ILE A 47 4.91 -1.08 30.33
C ILE A 47 6.37 -0.67 30.13
N ASP A 48 7.23 -1.64 29.83
CA ASP A 48 8.53 -1.38 29.24
C ASP A 48 8.35 -0.87 27.79
N MET A 49 8.22 0.45 27.69
CA MET A 49 8.03 1.15 26.42
C MET A 49 9.29 1.13 25.54
N GLU A 50 10.47 0.95 26.13
CA GLU A 50 11.72 0.93 25.37
C GLU A 50 11.81 -0.37 24.55
N ALA A 51 11.58 -1.52 25.18
CA ALA A 51 11.53 -2.81 24.48
C ALA A 51 10.36 -2.89 23.49
N PHE A 52 9.20 -2.31 23.82
CA PHE A 52 8.06 -2.23 22.89
C PHE A 52 8.43 -1.44 21.62
N ASN A 53 9.04 -0.26 21.77
CA ASN A 53 9.43 0.57 20.63
C ASN A 53 10.53 -0.08 19.78
N GLN A 54 11.47 -0.80 20.39
CA GLN A 54 12.49 -1.56 19.65
C GLN A 54 11.85 -2.64 18.77
N LEU A 55 10.87 -3.38 19.29
CA LEU A 55 10.16 -4.42 18.53
C LEU A 55 9.27 -3.81 17.42
N MET A 56 8.62 -2.68 17.67
CA MET A 56 7.88 -1.92 16.65
C MET A 56 8.80 -1.46 15.51
N GLN A 57 10.01 -1.00 15.84
CA GLN A 57 11.00 -0.59 14.85
C GLN A 57 11.51 -1.79 14.05
N GLN A 58 11.82 -2.92 14.70
CA GLN A 58 12.20 -4.16 14.01
C GLN A 58 11.09 -4.69 13.10
N GLN A 59 9.83 -4.63 13.53
CA GLN A 59 8.69 -5.02 12.69
C GLN A 59 8.54 -4.10 11.49
N ARG A 60 8.74 -2.79 11.67
CA ARG A 60 8.69 -1.81 10.59
C ARG A 60 9.79 -2.08 9.56
N GLU A 61 11.01 -2.35 10.02
CA GLU A 61 12.14 -2.74 9.18
C GLU A 61 11.89 -4.08 8.47
N GLN A 62 11.32 -5.08 9.17
CA GLN A 62 10.95 -6.37 8.59
C GLN A 62 9.79 -6.27 7.59
N SER A 63 8.83 -5.38 7.80
CA SER A 63 7.74 -5.12 6.86
C SER A 63 8.26 -4.40 5.60
N GLN A 64 9.22 -3.50 5.77
CA GLN A 64 9.98 -2.91 4.66
C GLN A 64 10.81 -3.97 3.93
N ALA A 65 11.41 -4.93 4.64
CA ALA A 65 12.16 -6.04 4.06
C ALA A 65 11.29 -7.14 3.42
N ALA A 66 10.07 -7.37 3.91
CA ALA A 66 9.10 -8.25 3.25
C ALA A 66 8.56 -7.64 1.95
N SER A 67 8.56 -6.30 1.87
CA SER A 67 8.38 -5.55 0.62
C SER A 67 9.65 -5.51 -0.26
N GLN A 68 10.80 -6.01 0.19
CA GLN A 68 12.05 -6.07 -0.62
C GLN A 68 12.09 -7.24 -1.62
N PHE A 69 11.03 -8.06 -1.72
CA PHE A 69 10.90 -8.96 -2.88
C PHE A 69 10.41 -8.23 -4.16
N THR A 70 10.00 -6.96 -4.03
CA THR A 70 10.05 -5.99 -5.12
C THR A 70 11.37 -5.22 -4.98
N THR A 71 12.28 -5.53 -5.90
CA THR A 71 13.66 -5.02 -6.05
C THR A 71 13.86 -3.58 -5.56
N ASP A 72 14.98 -3.31 -4.87
CA ASP A 72 15.47 -2.03 -4.33
C ASP A 72 15.46 -0.85 -5.35
N TYR A 73 14.28 -0.37 -5.76
CA TYR A 73 14.12 0.84 -6.57
C TYR A 73 13.76 2.08 -5.71
N HIS A 74 13.60 1.92 -4.40
CA HIS A 74 13.26 3.01 -3.48
C HIS A 74 14.45 3.92 -3.11
N ALA A 75 15.66 3.65 -3.63
CA ALA A 75 16.83 4.51 -3.44
C ALA A 75 16.89 5.73 -4.37
N VAL A 76 15.81 6.04 -5.10
CA VAL A 76 15.75 7.20 -6.00
C VAL A 76 15.40 8.45 -5.19
N SER A 77 16.41 9.00 -4.50
CA SER A 77 16.28 10.28 -3.82
C SER A 77 16.36 11.43 -4.83
N GLN A 78 15.20 12.05 -5.08
CA GLN A 78 15.00 13.26 -5.91
C GLN A 78 15.20 13.06 -7.42
N LEU A 79 14.11 12.73 -8.12
CA LEU A 79 14.00 12.93 -9.57
C LEU A 79 13.57 14.36 -9.83
N ASP A 80 14.25 15.06 -10.74
CA ASP A 80 13.88 16.40 -11.22
C ASP A 80 12.82 16.34 -12.34
N HIS A 81 12.14 15.19 -12.49
CA HIS A 81 11.11 14.97 -13.48
C HIS A 81 9.70 15.25 -12.92
N GLN A 82 8.80 15.64 -13.83
CA GLN A 82 7.38 15.83 -13.55
C GLN A 82 6.56 15.12 -14.63
N SER A 83 5.50 14.43 -14.20
CA SER A 83 4.55 13.78 -15.10
C SER A 83 3.16 14.38 -14.93
N GLU A 84 2.47 14.67 -16.02
CA GLU A 84 1.06 15.05 -16.02
C GLU A 84 0.17 13.79 -16.10
N PHE A 85 -0.76 13.64 -15.14
CA PHE A 85 -1.62 12.46 -15.07
C PHE A 85 -2.95 12.68 -15.81
N HIS A 86 -3.31 11.78 -16.72
CA HIS A 86 -4.55 11.83 -17.52
C HIS A 86 -5.43 10.57 -17.39
N GLY A 87 -5.14 9.67 -16.44
CA GLY A 87 -5.82 8.39 -16.27
C GLY A 87 -7.29 8.44 -15.80
N TYR A 88 -7.81 9.65 -15.53
CA TYR A 88 -9.24 9.86 -15.26
C TYR A 88 -10.08 9.87 -16.54
N GLU A 89 -9.51 10.29 -17.66
CA GLU A 89 -10.22 10.47 -18.94
C GLU A 89 -9.73 9.51 -20.01
N LYS A 90 -8.48 9.06 -19.91
CA LYS A 90 -7.80 8.28 -20.94
C LYS A 90 -7.16 7.04 -20.34
N GLU A 91 -7.19 5.95 -21.08
CA GLU A 91 -6.51 4.70 -20.72
C GLU A 91 -5.36 4.38 -21.67
N SER A 92 -5.25 5.15 -22.75
CA SER A 92 -4.13 5.10 -23.68
C SER A 92 -3.82 6.49 -24.22
N MET A 93 -2.54 6.79 -24.43
CA MET A 93 -2.10 8.02 -25.09
C MET A 93 -0.67 7.91 -25.64
N GLU A 94 -0.34 8.73 -26.64
CA GLU A 94 1.06 9.01 -26.98
C GLU A 94 1.70 9.82 -25.87
N ALA A 95 2.95 9.52 -25.52
CA ALA A 95 3.77 10.22 -24.52
C ALA A 95 5.25 10.21 -24.94
N LYS A 96 6.06 11.01 -24.25
CA LYS A 96 7.51 11.07 -24.45
C LYS A 96 8.24 10.56 -23.22
N ILE A 97 9.25 9.74 -23.43
CA ILE A 97 10.15 9.28 -22.37
C ILE A 97 11.05 10.44 -21.94
N ILE A 98 10.88 10.92 -20.71
CA ILE A 98 11.67 12.00 -20.13
C ILE A 98 12.71 11.50 -19.14
N GLY A 99 12.58 10.27 -18.66
CA GLY A 99 13.54 9.65 -17.75
C GLY A 99 13.55 8.13 -17.88
N LEU A 100 14.73 7.54 -17.68
CA LEU A 100 14.94 6.10 -17.66
C LEU A 100 15.83 5.75 -16.48
N LEU A 101 15.45 4.72 -15.74
CA LEU A 101 16.20 4.23 -14.59
C LEU A 101 16.56 2.75 -14.77
N GLN A 102 17.80 2.40 -14.44
CA GLN A 102 18.24 1.01 -14.33
C GLN A 102 19.03 0.85 -13.04
N GLU A 103 18.67 -0.16 -12.22
CA GLU A 103 19.29 -0.39 -10.90
C GLU A 103 19.32 0.88 -10.01
N GLY A 104 18.24 1.69 -10.09
CA GLY A 104 18.10 2.93 -9.33
C GLY A 104 18.85 4.15 -9.87
N ASN A 105 19.63 4.00 -10.95
CA ASN A 105 20.42 5.09 -11.54
C ASN A 105 19.79 5.60 -12.85
N GLU A 106 19.89 6.90 -13.12
CA GLU A 106 19.51 7.47 -14.41
C GLU A 106 20.42 7.00 -15.54
N VAL A 107 19.78 6.52 -16.61
CA VAL A 107 20.46 6.02 -17.81
C VAL A 107 19.86 6.66 -19.06
N LYS A 108 20.61 6.64 -20.16
CA LYS A 108 20.13 7.17 -21.45
C LYS A 108 19.36 6.14 -22.27
N SER A 109 19.57 4.85 -22.00
CA SER A 109 18.84 3.76 -22.64
C SER A 109 18.75 2.52 -21.78
N ILE A 110 17.73 1.70 -22.06
CA ILE A 110 17.52 0.36 -21.47
C ILE A 110 17.23 -0.64 -22.58
N ASN A 111 17.92 -1.79 -22.53
CA ASN A 111 17.89 -2.81 -23.58
C ASN A 111 16.92 -3.96 -23.25
N LYS A 112 16.52 -4.71 -24.26
CA LYS A 112 15.70 -5.93 -24.13
C LYS A 112 16.18 -6.84 -23.00
N GLY A 113 15.25 -7.28 -22.16
CA GLY A 113 15.49 -8.15 -21.01
C GLY A 113 15.98 -7.42 -19.75
N ALA A 114 16.25 -6.12 -19.84
CA ALA A 114 16.58 -5.32 -18.67
C ALA A 114 15.32 -4.92 -17.91
N LYS A 115 15.38 -5.08 -16.58
CA LYS A 115 14.43 -4.46 -15.67
C LYS A 115 14.85 -3.03 -15.35
N GLY A 116 13.88 -2.15 -15.23
CA GLY A 116 14.13 -0.73 -14.98
C GLY A 116 12.85 0.02 -14.73
N ALA A 117 12.94 1.34 -14.85
CA ALA A 117 11.80 2.23 -14.76
C ALA A 117 11.79 3.25 -15.90
N VAL A 118 10.59 3.64 -16.32
CA VAL A 118 10.36 4.65 -17.36
C VAL A 118 9.56 5.80 -16.75
N ILE A 119 9.94 7.03 -17.06
CA ILE A 119 9.22 8.24 -16.66
C ILE A 119 8.73 8.94 -17.93
N LEU A 120 7.45 9.28 -17.95
CA LEU A 120 6.79 9.94 -19.08
C LEU A 120 6.47 11.41 -18.74
N ASP A 121 6.45 12.28 -19.75
CA ASP A 121 5.96 13.67 -19.62
C ASP A 121 4.49 13.72 -19.21
N HIS A 122 3.68 12.83 -19.78
CA HIS A 122 2.29 12.62 -19.37
C HIS A 122 1.92 11.15 -19.46
N THR A 123 0.98 10.71 -18.62
CA THR A 123 0.65 9.27 -18.49
C THR A 123 -0.81 9.01 -18.12
N PRO A 124 -1.43 7.95 -18.69
CA PRO A 124 -2.72 7.45 -18.24
C PRO A 124 -2.61 6.52 -17.02
N PHE A 125 -1.40 6.10 -16.62
CA PHE A 125 -1.20 5.14 -15.54
C PHE A 125 -1.37 5.81 -14.17
N TYR A 126 -2.31 5.30 -13.39
CA TYR A 126 -2.49 5.72 -12.01
C TYR A 126 -1.33 5.18 -11.16
N ALA A 127 -0.60 6.09 -10.53
CA ALA A 127 0.39 5.75 -9.53
C ALA A 127 -0.30 5.33 -8.23
N GLU A 128 0.21 4.27 -7.59
CA GLU A 128 -0.31 3.77 -6.31
C GLU A 128 -0.55 4.91 -5.32
N SER A 129 -1.78 4.99 -4.79
CA SER A 129 -2.16 6.00 -3.83
C SER A 129 -3.49 5.67 -3.17
N GLY A 130 -3.64 6.05 -1.89
CA GLY A 130 -4.90 5.92 -1.15
C GLY A 130 -5.32 4.47 -0.88
N GLY A 131 -4.38 3.51 -0.92
CA GLY A 131 -4.65 2.07 -0.82
C GLY A 131 -4.95 1.39 -2.15
N GLN A 132 -5.16 2.14 -3.22
CA GLN A 132 -5.33 1.59 -4.57
C GLN A 132 -3.97 1.31 -5.20
N VAL A 133 -3.77 0.07 -5.65
CA VAL A 133 -2.54 -0.35 -6.34
C VAL A 133 -2.31 0.42 -7.64
N GLY A 134 -1.04 0.55 -8.01
CA GLY A 134 -0.63 1.16 -9.27
C GLY A 134 -1.14 0.40 -10.50
N ASP A 135 -1.36 1.15 -11.58
CA ASP A 135 -1.77 0.57 -12.86
C ASP A 135 -0.63 -0.25 -13.48
N LYS A 136 -1.03 -1.25 -14.27
CA LYS A 136 -0.14 -2.10 -15.10
C LYS A 136 -0.52 -1.97 -16.55
N GLY A 137 0.36 -2.36 -17.46
CA GLY A 137 0.10 -2.24 -18.89
C GLY A 137 1.34 -2.30 -19.76
N LEU A 138 1.31 -1.61 -20.89
CA LEU A 138 2.37 -1.62 -21.89
C LEU A 138 2.72 -0.21 -22.35
N LEU A 139 4.01 0.03 -22.56
CA LEU A 139 4.51 1.17 -23.33
C LEU A 139 5.03 0.62 -24.67
N ILE A 140 4.45 1.07 -25.78
CA ILE A 140 4.66 0.49 -27.12
C ILE A 140 5.25 1.56 -28.03
N GLY A 141 6.49 1.35 -28.46
CA GLY A 141 7.14 2.17 -29.49
C GLY A 141 7.14 1.48 -30.84
N LYS A 142 7.71 2.15 -31.85
CA LYS A 142 7.78 1.61 -33.23
C LYS A 142 8.52 0.27 -33.30
N ASN A 143 9.63 0.13 -32.58
CA ASN A 143 10.49 -1.07 -32.59
C ASN A 143 10.83 -1.59 -31.19
N CYS A 144 10.20 -1.04 -30.15
CA CYS A 144 10.45 -1.39 -28.77
C CYS A 144 9.14 -1.53 -27.99
N SER A 145 9.18 -2.25 -26.88
CA SER A 145 8.06 -2.33 -25.96
C SER A 145 8.54 -2.58 -24.53
N PHE A 146 7.89 -1.96 -23.58
CA PHE A 146 8.14 -2.09 -22.15
C PHE A 146 6.87 -2.57 -21.46
N GLN A 147 6.96 -3.62 -20.67
CA GLN A 147 5.86 -4.08 -19.83
C GLN A 147 5.94 -3.35 -18.49
N VAL A 148 4.85 -2.69 -18.11
CA VAL A 148 4.73 -2.00 -16.81
C VAL A 148 4.08 -2.97 -15.83
N ASP A 149 4.84 -3.35 -14.81
CA ASP A 149 4.41 -4.26 -13.76
C ASP A 149 3.95 -3.54 -12.49
N ASP A 150 4.39 -2.30 -12.30
CA ASP A 150 4.00 -1.43 -11.19
C ASP A 150 4.15 0.05 -11.56
N THR A 151 3.30 0.92 -10.99
CA THR A 151 3.34 2.37 -11.21
C THR A 151 3.29 3.09 -9.87
N GLN A 152 4.31 3.90 -9.60
CA GLN A 152 4.49 4.59 -8.32
C GLN A 152 4.72 6.08 -8.52
N LYS A 153 4.43 6.87 -7.48
CA LYS A 153 4.69 8.31 -7.47
C LYS A 153 5.97 8.60 -6.70
N VAL A 154 6.95 9.24 -7.34
CA VAL A 154 8.21 9.67 -6.71
C VAL A 154 8.36 11.16 -6.92
N GLY A 155 8.18 11.95 -5.86
CA GLY A 155 8.11 13.40 -5.96
C GLY A 155 6.96 13.85 -6.87
N GLN A 156 7.29 14.51 -7.97
CA GLN A 156 6.32 14.95 -9.00
C GLN A 156 6.25 14.02 -10.21
N ALA A 157 7.12 13.00 -10.28
CA ALA A 157 7.16 12.04 -11.38
C ALA A 157 6.24 10.85 -11.11
N VAL A 158 5.67 10.31 -12.20
CA VAL A 158 5.05 8.99 -12.22
C VAL A 158 6.05 8.02 -12.83
N VAL A 159 6.46 7.03 -12.02
CA VAL A 159 7.50 6.07 -12.35
C VAL A 159 6.85 4.73 -12.69
N HIS A 160 7.13 4.23 -13.90
CA HIS A 160 6.59 2.98 -14.43
C HIS A 160 7.68 1.90 -14.33
N TYR A 161 7.57 1.00 -13.37
CA TYR A 161 8.53 -0.09 -13.16
C TYR A 161 8.16 -1.32 -13.98
N GLY A 162 9.16 -2.02 -14.49
CA GLY A 162 8.96 -3.24 -15.25
C GLY A 162 10.15 -3.64 -16.12
N GLU A 163 9.89 -4.21 -17.29
CA GLU A 163 10.91 -4.85 -18.14
C GLU A 163 10.77 -4.50 -19.63
N VAL A 164 11.91 -4.35 -20.30
CA VAL A 164 11.96 -4.20 -21.76
C VAL A 164 11.70 -5.55 -22.45
N ILE A 165 10.50 -5.72 -23.02
CA ILE A 165 10.12 -6.95 -23.74
C ILE A 165 10.72 -7.00 -25.14
N LYS A 166 10.89 -5.84 -25.80
CA LYS A 166 11.41 -5.74 -27.17
C LYS A 166 12.24 -4.47 -27.35
N GLY A 167 13.31 -4.59 -28.14
CA GLY A 167 14.10 -3.46 -28.62
C GLY A 167 14.91 -2.77 -27.51
N GLU A 168 15.09 -1.46 -27.67
CA GLU A 168 15.77 -0.57 -26.75
C GLU A 168 14.86 0.65 -26.55
N LEU A 169 14.72 1.12 -25.31
CA LEU A 169 14.12 2.41 -25.02
C LEU A 169 15.23 3.43 -24.79
N THR A 170 15.07 4.61 -25.36
CA THR A 170 15.99 5.74 -25.19
C THR A 170 15.25 6.94 -24.66
N LEU A 171 15.96 7.86 -24.02
CA LEU A 171 15.41 9.18 -23.71
C LEU A 171 14.88 9.87 -24.98
N ASP A 172 13.91 10.74 -24.78
CA ASP A 172 13.21 11.51 -25.80
C ASP A 172 12.37 10.73 -26.81
N LEU A 173 12.29 9.40 -26.67
CA LEU A 173 11.48 8.57 -27.54
C LEU A 173 9.98 8.79 -27.33
N SER A 174 9.23 8.95 -28.43
CA SER A 174 7.77 8.91 -28.42
C SER A 174 7.27 7.47 -28.29
N ILE A 175 6.34 7.25 -27.36
CA ILE A 175 5.82 5.93 -27.00
C ILE A 175 4.32 5.98 -26.76
N HIS A 176 3.61 4.94 -27.18
CA HIS A 176 2.20 4.77 -26.88
C HIS A 176 2.05 4.08 -25.52
N ALA A 177 1.56 4.80 -24.52
CA ALA A 177 1.27 4.29 -23.18
C ALA A 177 -0.15 3.72 -23.13
N GLN A 178 -0.33 2.46 -22.74
CA GLN A 178 -1.61 1.77 -22.68
C GLN A 178 -1.77 1.00 -21.37
N VAL A 179 -2.78 1.36 -20.58
CA VAL A 179 -3.15 0.66 -19.33
C VAL A 179 -3.88 -0.65 -19.64
N ASP A 180 -3.70 -1.66 -18.78
CA ASP A 180 -4.54 -2.85 -18.77
C ASP A 180 -5.97 -2.49 -18.31
N HIS A 181 -6.85 -2.26 -19.29
CA HIS A 181 -8.25 -1.86 -19.08
C HIS A 181 -9.02 -2.83 -18.18
N ILE A 182 -8.86 -4.14 -18.38
CA ILE A 182 -9.60 -5.15 -17.61
C ILE A 182 -9.20 -5.07 -16.14
N ARG A 183 -7.90 -4.98 -15.89
CA ARG A 183 -7.37 -4.82 -14.52
C ARG A 183 -7.82 -3.50 -13.90
N ARG A 184 -7.77 -2.41 -14.67
CA ARG A 184 -8.14 -1.06 -14.21
C ARG A 184 -9.59 -1.00 -13.76
N ASP A 185 -10.50 -1.57 -14.55
CA ASP A 185 -11.93 -1.56 -14.24
C ASP A 185 -12.26 -2.39 -13.00
N ALA A 186 -11.63 -3.55 -12.84
CA ALA A 186 -11.76 -4.35 -11.62
C ALA A 186 -11.32 -3.58 -10.37
N ILE A 187 -10.20 -2.84 -10.46
CA ILE A 187 -9.72 -1.97 -9.38
C ILE A 187 -10.72 -0.84 -9.09
N ARG A 188 -11.26 -0.17 -10.12
CA ARG A 188 -12.26 0.91 -9.94
C ARG A 188 -13.54 0.41 -9.28
N LEU A 189 -13.99 -0.80 -9.63
CA LEU A 189 -15.14 -1.44 -8.99
C LEU A 189 -14.86 -1.71 -7.50
N ASN A 190 -13.70 -2.31 -7.19
CA ASN A 190 -13.29 -2.58 -5.80
C ASN A 190 -13.11 -1.30 -4.98
N HIS A 191 -12.64 -0.21 -5.60
CA HIS A 191 -12.53 1.10 -4.96
C HIS A 191 -13.91 1.65 -4.60
N THR A 192 -14.86 1.59 -5.54
CA THR A 192 -16.25 2.00 -5.32
C THR A 192 -16.90 1.16 -4.22
N ALA A 193 -16.70 -0.16 -4.24
CA ALA A 193 -17.18 -1.07 -3.21
C ALA A 193 -16.59 -0.73 -1.83
N THR A 194 -15.33 -0.31 -1.76
CA THR A 194 -14.69 0.12 -0.51
C THR A 194 -15.36 1.37 0.07
N HIS A 195 -15.77 2.32 -0.77
CA HIS A 195 -16.54 3.49 -0.32
C HIS A 195 -17.95 3.13 0.17
N LEU A 196 -18.64 2.23 -0.54
CA LEU A 196 -19.95 1.73 -0.13
C LEU A 196 -19.85 0.98 1.21
N LEU A 197 -18.85 0.12 1.36
CA LEU A 197 -18.56 -0.59 2.61
C LEU A 197 -18.32 0.38 3.77
N HIS A 198 -17.52 1.43 3.56
CA HIS A 198 -17.28 2.44 4.59
C HIS A 198 -18.58 3.18 4.99
N ALA A 199 -19.43 3.53 4.03
CA ALA A 199 -20.72 4.15 4.31
C ALA A 199 -21.67 3.19 5.07
N ALA A 200 -21.73 1.92 4.67
CA ALA A 200 -22.52 0.89 5.33
C ALA A 200 -22.05 0.64 6.77
N LEU A 201 -20.74 0.55 6.99
CA LEU A 201 -20.15 0.44 8.33
C LEU A 201 -20.57 1.62 9.21
N LYS A 202 -20.50 2.86 8.73
CA LYS A 202 -20.96 4.02 9.49
C LYS A 202 -22.45 3.98 9.85
N LYS A 203 -23.27 3.43 8.96
CA LYS A 203 -24.72 3.32 9.14
C LYS A 203 -25.11 2.23 10.14
N ILE A 204 -24.48 1.06 10.06
CA ILE A 204 -24.84 -0.13 10.85
C ILE A 204 -24.08 -0.18 12.18
N VAL A 205 -22.78 0.12 12.15
CA VAL A 205 -21.89 -0.01 13.31
C VAL A 205 -21.83 1.29 14.10
N GLY A 206 -21.73 2.43 13.40
CA GLY A 206 -21.79 3.76 14.01
C GLY A 206 -20.82 4.76 13.41
N GLN A 207 -21.05 6.04 13.69
CA GLN A 207 -20.30 7.16 13.10
C GLN A 207 -18.84 7.24 13.55
N HIS A 208 -18.46 6.52 14.62
CA HIS A 208 -17.08 6.45 15.12
C HIS A 208 -16.16 5.59 14.25
N VAL A 209 -16.71 4.83 13.30
CA VAL A 209 -15.91 4.06 12.35
C VAL A 209 -15.04 5.00 11.51
N GLN A 210 -13.73 4.81 11.58
CA GLN A 210 -12.74 5.52 10.79
C GLN A 210 -11.82 4.52 10.09
N GLN A 211 -11.47 4.82 8.84
CA GLN A 211 -10.49 4.05 8.08
C GLN A 211 -9.12 4.10 8.76
N ARG A 212 -8.46 2.95 8.87
CA ARG A 212 -7.09 2.77 9.39
C ARG A 212 -6.15 2.20 8.34
N GLY A 213 -6.69 1.54 7.32
CA GLY A 213 -5.93 0.98 6.21
C GLY A 213 -6.85 0.61 5.07
N SER A 214 -6.32 0.55 3.85
CA SER A 214 -7.05 0.01 2.71
C SER A 214 -6.07 -0.59 1.70
N LEU A 215 -6.50 -1.68 1.08
CA LEU A 215 -5.90 -2.24 -0.11
C LEU A 215 -7.01 -2.40 -1.15
N VAL A 216 -6.80 -1.87 -2.34
CA VAL A 216 -7.70 -2.05 -3.47
C VAL A 216 -6.87 -2.57 -4.64
N ASP A 217 -6.97 -3.87 -4.89
CA ASP A 217 -6.38 -4.51 -6.05
C ASP A 217 -7.49 -5.04 -6.99
N ALA A 218 -7.11 -5.71 -8.08
CA ALA A 218 -8.06 -6.18 -9.08
C ALA A 218 -8.83 -7.45 -8.64
N GLU A 219 -8.28 -8.21 -7.70
CA GLU A 219 -8.84 -9.50 -7.25
C GLU A 219 -9.64 -9.35 -5.96
N ARG A 220 -9.30 -8.36 -5.13
CA ARG A 220 -9.91 -8.12 -3.82
C ARG A 220 -9.76 -6.67 -3.36
N ALA A 221 -10.59 -6.31 -2.39
CA ALA A 221 -10.42 -5.13 -1.57
C ALA A 221 -10.30 -5.53 -0.08
N ARG A 222 -9.48 -4.79 0.67
CA ARG A 222 -9.39 -4.84 2.13
C ARG A 222 -9.66 -3.46 2.67
N PHE A 223 -10.48 -3.38 3.72
CA PHE A 223 -10.77 -2.14 4.41
C PHE A 223 -10.61 -2.35 5.90
N ASP A 224 -9.58 -1.72 6.47
CA ASP A 224 -9.27 -1.80 7.89
C ASP A 224 -9.87 -0.55 8.56
N PHE A 225 -10.60 -0.73 9.66
CA PHE A 225 -11.29 0.36 10.34
C PHE A 225 -11.23 0.24 11.86
N SER A 226 -11.37 1.38 12.56
CA SER A 226 -11.41 1.40 14.01
C SER A 226 -12.78 1.00 14.53
N HIS A 227 -12.82 -0.03 15.37
CA HIS A 227 -13.98 -0.45 16.12
C HIS A 227 -13.55 -1.10 17.44
N PHE A 228 -14.38 -1.04 18.47
CA PHE A 228 -14.01 -1.48 19.83
C PHE A 228 -14.12 -3.01 20.01
N GLU A 229 -14.84 -3.67 19.12
CA GLU A 229 -15.09 -5.11 19.16
C GLU A 229 -15.14 -5.68 17.74
N ALA A 230 -15.15 -7.01 17.62
CA ALA A 230 -15.37 -7.66 16.34
C ALA A 230 -16.85 -7.51 15.92
N LEU A 231 -17.09 -7.36 14.62
CA LEU A 231 -18.46 -7.37 14.10
C LEU A 231 -19.12 -8.71 14.39
N ASN A 232 -20.36 -8.67 14.88
CA ASN A 232 -21.15 -9.88 15.04
C ASN A 232 -21.72 -10.35 13.67
N PRO A 233 -22.13 -11.63 13.55
CA PRO A 233 -22.62 -12.17 12.28
C PRO A 233 -23.81 -11.41 11.67
N GLN A 234 -24.69 -10.85 12.51
CA GLN A 234 -25.86 -10.10 12.04
C GLN A 234 -25.47 -8.75 11.46
N GLN A 235 -24.51 -8.05 12.08
CA GLN A 235 -23.95 -6.81 11.53
C GLN A 235 -23.27 -7.06 10.19
N ILE A 236 -22.50 -8.15 10.06
CA ILE A 236 -21.85 -8.52 8.79
C ILE A 236 -22.90 -8.70 7.68
N GLN A 237 -23.96 -9.47 7.96
CA GLN A 237 -25.05 -9.68 7.01
C GLN A 237 -25.75 -8.36 6.63
N GLN A 238 -26.04 -7.50 7.60
CA GLN A 238 -26.67 -6.19 7.35
C GLN A 238 -25.79 -5.27 6.51
N ILE A 239 -24.47 -5.30 6.71
CA ILE A 239 -23.52 -4.54 5.91
C ILE A 239 -23.52 -5.05 4.47
N GLU A 240 -23.49 -6.37 4.28
CA GLU A 240 -23.54 -7.00 2.95
C GLU A 240 -24.85 -6.66 2.21
N GLU A 241 -25.99 -6.70 2.90
CA GLU A 241 -27.31 -6.32 2.34
C GLU A 241 -27.42 -4.82 1.99
N VAL A 242 -26.66 -3.94 2.65
CA VAL A 242 -26.68 -2.49 2.35
C VAL A 242 -25.74 -2.12 1.21
N VAL A 243 -24.67 -2.90 1.01
CA VAL A 243 -23.69 -2.68 -0.06
C VAL A 243 -24.20 -3.20 -1.40
N ASN A 244 -24.94 -4.31 -1.42
CA ASN A 244 -25.53 -4.93 -2.62
C ASN A 244 -26.90 -4.36 -2.98
#